data_AF-A0A7S4SIF4-F1
#
_entry.id   AF-A0A7S4SIF4-F1
#
_cell.length_a   1.000
_cell.length_b   1.000
_cell.length_c   1.000
_cell.angle_alpha   90.00
_cell.angle_beta   90.00
_cell.angle_gamma   90.00
#
_symmetry.space_group_name_H-M   'P 1'
#
loop_
_entity.id
_entity.type
_entity.pdbx_description
1 polymer ?
#
loop_
_entity_poly.entity_id
_entity_poly.type
_entity_poly.pdbx_seq_one_letter_code
_entity_poly.pdbx_strand_id
1 'polypeptide(L)'
;TFGALAELDCILSFASCAADLNFVRPEVVSGNDGSNEENIIFIENGRHPLQELIIDDEFIANDTMIDNTNRVNVITGPNFSGKSCYTRQVGVLVYLAHIGCFLPCDRAKISITDQILARISSVGR
;
A
#
# COMPACT_ATOMS: atom_id res chain seq x y z
N THR A 1 -17.66 -27.09 2.69
CA THR A 1 -17.29 -26.99 4.12
C THR A 1 -15.86 -26.52 4.32
N PHE A 2 -14.85 -27.02 3.58
CA PHE A 2 -13.46 -26.54 3.72
C PHE A 2 -13.22 -25.08 3.33
N GLY A 3 -13.98 -24.51 2.38
CA GLY A 3 -13.79 -23.12 1.93
C GLY A 3 -13.99 -22.07 3.03
N ALA A 4 -15.04 -22.20 3.84
CA ALA A 4 -15.30 -21.28 4.95
C ALA A 4 -14.20 -21.37 6.04
N LEU A 5 -13.63 -22.56 6.23
CA LEU A 5 -12.51 -22.72 7.17
C LEU A 5 -11.24 -22.06 6.66
N ALA A 6 -10.95 -22.19 5.36
CA ALA A 6 -9.81 -21.53 4.72
C ALA A 6 -9.96 -20.00 4.70
N GLU A 7 -11.17 -19.49 4.45
CA GLU A 7 -11.47 -18.06 4.52
C GLU A 7 -11.29 -17.52 5.95
N LEU A 8 -11.80 -18.25 6.95
CA LEU A 8 -11.61 -17.90 8.36
C LEU A 8 -10.12 -17.86 8.74
N ASP A 9 -9.35 -18.87 8.32
CA ASP A 9 -7.90 -18.94 8.57
C ASP A 9 -7.15 -17.75 7.94
N CYS A 10 -7.52 -17.36 6.71
CA CYS A 10 -6.97 -16.20 6.02
C CYS A 10 -7.28 -14.89 6.77
N ILE A 11 -8.54 -14.67 7.15
CA ILE A 11 -8.97 -13.47 7.88
C ILE A 11 -8.27 -13.38 9.25
N LEU A 12 -8.17 -14.50 9.97
CA LEU A 12 -7.46 -14.56 11.25
C LEU A 12 -5.96 -14.26 11.08
N SER A 13 -5.34 -14.75 10.02
CA SER A 13 -3.95 -14.45 9.70
C SER A 13 -3.72 -12.96 9.44
N PHE A 14 -4.62 -12.30 8.69
CA PHE A 14 -4.56 -10.85 8.50
C PHE A 14 -4.77 -10.07 9.80
N ALA A 15 -5.74 -10.48 10.62
CA ALA A 15 -6.02 -9.83 11.90
C ALA A 15 -4.84 -9.96 12.88
N SER A 16 -4.22 -11.14 12.97
CA SER A 16 -3.03 -11.35 13.81
C SER A 16 -1.87 -10.48 13.35
N CYS A 17 -1.54 -10.52 12.05
CA CYS A 17 -0.49 -9.71 11.47
C CYS A 17 -0.71 -8.22 11.72
N ALA A 18 -1.95 -7.74 11.56
CA ALA A 18 -2.30 -6.35 11.80
C ALA A 18 -2.13 -5.93 13.27
N ALA A 19 -2.49 -6.81 14.20
CA ALA A 19 -2.33 -6.56 15.63
C ALA A 19 -0.85 -6.57 16.04
N ASP A 20 -0.08 -7.55 15.58
CA ASP A 20 1.33 -7.73 15.94
C ASP A 20 2.21 -6.60 15.38
N LEU A 21 1.88 -6.10 14.18
CA LEU A 21 2.67 -5.09 13.47
C LEU A 21 2.06 -3.68 13.53
N ASN A 22 0.98 -3.48 14.29
CA ASN A 22 0.25 -2.21 14.39
C ASN A 22 -0.17 -1.63 13.03
N PHE A 23 -0.74 -2.47 12.16
CA PHE A 23 -1.27 -2.02 10.88
C PHE A 23 -2.64 -1.35 11.06
N VAL A 24 -2.95 -0.40 10.19
CA VAL A 24 -4.18 0.40 10.22
C VAL A 24 -5.14 -0.02 9.11
N ARG A 25 -6.43 -0.01 9.42
CA ARG A 25 -7.49 -0.31 8.44
C ARG A 25 -7.58 0.80 7.39
N PRO A 26 -7.42 0.50 6.09
CA PRO A 26 -7.60 1.51 5.04
C PRO A 26 -9.09 1.84 4.83
N GLU A 27 -9.35 3.08 4.42
CA GLU A 27 -10.63 3.51 3.85
C GLU A 27 -10.63 3.19 2.35
N VAL A 28 -11.43 2.20 1.93
CA VAL A 28 -11.55 1.83 0.52
C VAL A 28 -12.74 2.55 -0.10
N VAL A 29 -12.49 3.33 -1.16
CA VAL A 29 -13.50 4.20 -1.80
C VAL A 29 -13.88 3.65 -3.17
N SER A 30 -15.16 3.77 -3.55
CA SER A 30 -15.64 3.36 -4.87
C SER A 30 -16.50 4.46 -5.48
N GLY A 31 -16.30 4.82 -6.74
CA GLY A 31 -17.06 5.89 -7.42
C GLY A 31 -18.58 5.72 -7.47
N ASN A 32 -19.08 4.54 -7.10
CA ASN A 32 -20.52 4.27 -7.01
C ASN A 32 -21.14 4.68 -5.66
N ASP A 33 -20.36 5.17 -4.69
CA ASP A 33 -20.85 5.52 -3.35
C ASP A 33 -21.46 6.94 -3.25
N GLY A 34 -21.45 7.71 -4.35
CA GLY A 34 -22.00 9.06 -4.41
C GLY A 34 -21.07 10.13 -3.81
N SER A 35 -19.88 9.75 -3.34
CA SER A 35 -18.83 10.68 -2.97
C SER A 35 -18.06 11.13 -4.22
N ASN A 36 -17.66 12.40 -4.30
CA ASN A 36 -16.79 12.91 -5.37
C ASN A 36 -15.31 12.48 -5.17
N GLU A 37 -15.05 11.43 -4.39
CA GLU A 37 -13.70 11.01 -3.96
C GLU A 37 -13.18 9.83 -4.78
N GLU A 38 -13.39 9.89 -6.09
CA GLU A 38 -12.84 8.94 -7.05
C GLU A 38 -11.36 9.19 -7.34
N ASN A 39 -10.63 8.12 -7.62
CA ASN A 39 -9.21 8.14 -8.03
C ASN A 39 -8.27 8.74 -6.98
N ILE A 40 -8.48 8.41 -5.70
CA ILE A 40 -7.60 8.81 -4.61
C ILE A 40 -6.69 7.65 -4.18
N ILE A 41 -5.39 7.92 -4.04
CA ILE A 41 -4.44 7.10 -3.27
C ILE A 41 -3.76 8.06 -2.30
N PHE A 42 -4.26 8.05 -1.07
CA PHE A 42 -3.71 8.79 0.06
C PHE A 42 -3.15 7.81 1.09
N ILE A 43 -1.90 8.00 1.47
CA ILE A 43 -1.19 7.20 2.48
C ILE A 43 -0.35 8.15 3.32
N GLU A 44 -0.58 8.18 4.63
CA GLU A 44 0.14 8.98 5.61
C GLU A 44 1.13 8.09 6.37
N ASN A 45 2.40 8.48 6.44
CA ASN A 45 3.48 7.69 7.04
C ASN A 45 3.50 6.22 6.58
N GLY A 46 3.35 5.99 5.27
CA GLY A 46 3.41 4.65 4.70
C GLY A 46 4.80 4.04 4.82
N ARG A 47 4.85 2.75 5.15
CA ARG A 47 6.09 1.97 5.26
C ARG A 47 6.03 0.75 4.34
N HIS A 48 7.18 0.26 3.87
CA HIS A 48 7.22 -0.93 3.03
C HIS A 48 7.13 -2.19 3.92
N PRO A 49 6.08 -3.03 3.79
CA PRO A 49 5.73 -4.06 4.78
C PRO A 49 6.82 -5.10 5.03
N LEU A 50 7.67 -5.36 4.03
CA LEU A 50 8.81 -6.28 4.18
C LEU A 50 10.13 -5.58 4.50
N GLN A 51 10.29 -4.32 4.08
CA GLN A 51 11.60 -3.66 4.21
C GLN A 51 11.78 -3.17 5.64
N GLU A 52 10.71 -2.71 6.27
CA GLU A 52 10.68 -2.32 7.69
C GLU A 52 11.09 -3.46 8.62
N LEU A 53 10.80 -4.72 8.26
CA LEU A 53 11.11 -5.89 9.09
C LEU A 53 12.56 -6.36 9.01
N ILE A 54 13.35 -5.86 8.04
CA ILE A 54 14.69 -6.40 7.75
C ILE A 54 15.81 -5.38 7.94
N ILE A 55 15.48 -4.10 8.11
CA ILE A 55 16.49 -3.09 8.37
C ILE A 55 16.79 -3.03 9.87
N ASP A 56 18.06 -2.80 10.21
CA ASP A 56 18.49 -2.69 11.61
C ASP A 56 18.11 -1.33 12.23
N ASP A 57 18.09 -0.29 11.39
CA ASP A 57 17.69 1.07 11.75
C ASP A 57 16.18 1.30 11.54
N GLU A 58 15.67 2.44 12.00
CA GLU A 58 14.27 2.82 11.80
C GLU A 58 13.90 3.03 10.32
N PHE A 59 12.77 2.49 9.89
CA PHE A 59 12.30 2.68 8.51
C PHE A 59 11.69 4.06 8.37
N ILE A 60 12.26 4.88 7.48
CA ILE A 60 11.73 6.21 7.21
C ILE A 60 10.42 6.08 6.41
N ALA A 61 9.31 6.37 7.08
CA ALA A 61 7.98 6.40 6.50
C ALA A 61 7.84 7.52 5.44
N ASN A 62 6.94 7.32 4.47
CA ASN A 62 6.71 8.27 3.39
C ASN A 62 5.23 8.46 3.10
N ASP A 63 4.83 9.71 2.89
CA ASP A 63 3.50 10.05 2.44
C ASP A 63 3.31 9.78 0.94
N THR A 64 2.06 9.52 0.55
CA THR A 64 1.65 9.40 -0.85
C THR A 64 0.34 10.14 -1.05
N MET A 65 0.30 11.00 -2.06
CA MET A 65 -0.92 11.64 -2.53
C MET A 65 -0.98 11.50 -4.06
N ILE A 66 -2.02 10.86 -4.53
CA ILE A 66 -2.42 10.78 -5.93
C ILE A 66 -3.92 11.05 -5.94
N ASP A 67 -4.35 12.06 -6.68
CA ASP A 67 -5.74 12.44 -6.80
C ASP A 67 -6.07 12.90 -8.23
N ASN A 68 -7.29 13.40 -8.45
CA ASN A 68 -7.69 13.89 -9.76
C ASN A 68 -6.87 15.07 -10.29
N THR A 69 -6.19 15.82 -9.41
CA THR A 69 -5.33 16.95 -9.77
C THR A 69 -3.86 16.55 -9.94
N ASN A 70 -3.41 15.52 -9.23
CA ASN A 70 -2.03 15.04 -9.17
C ASN A 70 -1.93 13.55 -9.53
N ARG A 71 -2.32 13.22 -10.77
CA ARG A 71 -2.36 11.81 -11.24
C ARG A 71 -0.99 11.21 -11.56
N VAL A 72 0.05 12.04 -11.68
CA VAL A 72 1.39 11.61 -12.10
C VAL A 72 2.44 12.20 -11.18
N ASN A 73 3.18 11.32 -10.49
CA ASN A 73 4.26 11.70 -9.59
C ASN A 73 5.61 11.42 -10.27
N VAL A 74 6.42 12.47 -10.47
CA VAL A 74 7.78 12.36 -11.02
C VAL A 74 8.77 12.31 -9.86
N ILE A 75 9.32 11.11 -9.61
CA ILE A 75 10.22 10.88 -8.47
C ILE A 75 11.67 10.90 -8.95
N THR A 76 12.45 11.85 -8.44
CA THR A 76 13.87 12.01 -8.78
C THR A 76 14.75 11.93 -7.53
N GLY A 77 16.04 11.70 -7.71
CA GLY A 77 17.01 11.62 -6.61
C GLY A 77 18.17 10.65 -6.90
N PRO A 78 19.25 10.69 -6.09
CA PRO A 78 20.45 9.87 -6.29
C PRO A 78 20.18 8.37 -6.29
N ASN A 79 21.03 7.57 -6.92
CA ASN A 79 20.92 6.11 -6.78
C ASN A 79 20.98 5.71 -5.30
N PHE A 80 20.25 4.64 -4.94
CA PHE A 80 20.11 4.16 -3.56
C PHE A 80 19.35 5.08 -2.58
N SER A 81 18.77 6.19 -3.05
CA SER A 81 17.95 7.09 -2.21
C SER A 81 16.53 6.58 -1.90
N GLY A 82 16.27 5.27 -2.02
CA GLY A 82 14.95 4.69 -1.70
C GLY A 82 13.84 4.86 -2.75
N LYS A 83 14.05 5.53 -3.89
CA LYS A 83 12.99 5.76 -4.91
C LYS A 83 12.25 4.49 -5.34
N SER A 84 12.98 3.41 -5.62
CA SER A 84 12.38 2.13 -6.01
C SER A 84 11.71 1.40 -4.84
N CYS A 85 12.14 1.65 -3.60
CA CYS A 85 11.48 1.13 -2.40
C CYS A 85 10.13 1.84 -2.24
N TYR A 86 10.11 3.17 -2.36
CA TYR A 86 8.90 3.98 -2.29
C TYR A 86 7.85 3.58 -3.35
N THR A 87 8.23 3.47 -4.64
CA THR A 87 7.25 3.11 -5.68
C THR A 87 6.69 1.70 -5.50
N ARG A 88 7.51 0.74 -5.04
CA ARG A 88 7.03 -0.60 -4.70
C ARG A 88 6.13 -0.60 -3.48
N GLN A 89 6.46 0.20 -2.45
CA GLN A 89 5.64 0.38 -1.26
C GLN A 89 4.23 0.81 -1.66
N VAL A 90 4.09 1.87 -2.45
CA VAL A 90 2.77 2.35 -2.88
C VAL A 90 1.97 1.24 -3.57
N GLY A 91 2.58 0.52 -4.52
CA GLY A 91 1.91 -0.58 -5.23
C GLY A 91 1.49 -1.72 -4.31
N VAL A 92 2.35 -2.12 -3.37
CA VAL A 92 2.04 -3.18 -2.40
C VAL A 92 0.94 -2.75 -1.43
N LEU A 93 0.94 -1.50 -0.96
CA LEU A 93 -0.09 -0.99 -0.07
C LEU A 93 -1.47 -0.93 -0.73
N VAL A 94 -1.53 -0.53 -2.01
CA VAL A 94 -2.77 -0.61 -2.80
C VAL A 94 -3.25 -2.06 -2.94
N TYR A 95 -2.34 -2.99 -3.25
CA TYR A 95 -2.67 -4.42 -3.34
C TYR A 95 -3.22 -4.98 -2.01
N LEU A 96 -2.55 -4.69 -0.89
CA LEU A 96 -2.98 -5.12 0.44
C LEU A 96 -4.37 -4.60 0.80
N ALA A 97 -4.66 -3.35 0.47
CA ALA A 97 -6.00 -2.76 0.69
C ALA A 97 -7.08 -3.50 -0.11
N HIS A 98 -6.82 -3.84 -1.38
CA HIS A 98 -7.79 -4.52 -2.24
C HIS A 98 -8.04 -5.98 -1.88
N ILE A 99 -7.08 -6.65 -1.24
CA ILE A 99 -7.32 -8.00 -0.69
C ILE A 99 -7.95 -7.99 0.71
N GLY A 100 -8.26 -6.80 1.26
CA GLY A 100 -8.89 -6.64 2.56
C GLY A 100 -7.94 -6.71 3.76
N CYS A 101 -6.64 -6.48 3.55
CA CYS A 101 -5.64 -6.44 4.61
C CYS A 101 -5.46 -5.01 5.18
N PHE A 102 -4.94 -4.93 6.40
CA PHE A 102 -4.53 -3.68 7.05
C PHE A 102 -3.13 -3.26 6.53
N LEU A 103 -2.77 -1.98 6.70
CA LEU A 103 -1.57 -1.40 6.11
C LEU A 103 -0.57 -0.86 7.15
N PRO A 104 0.75 -0.96 6.92
CA PRO A 104 1.79 -0.31 7.72
C PRO A 104 1.85 1.21 7.45
N CYS A 105 0.86 1.96 7.93
CA CYS A 105 0.76 3.42 7.80
C CYS A 105 -0.05 4.00 8.97
N ASP A 106 -0.07 5.32 9.11
CA ASP A 106 -0.90 5.97 10.12
C ASP A 106 -2.34 6.12 9.64
N ARG A 107 -2.52 6.40 8.35
CA ARG A 107 -3.82 6.52 7.69
C ARG A 107 -3.71 6.21 6.20
N ALA A 108 -4.74 5.58 5.64
CA ALA A 108 -4.83 5.37 4.21
C ALA A 108 -6.26 5.50 3.70
N LYS A 109 -6.40 6.11 2.52
CA LYS A 109 -7.63 6.19 1.74
C LYS A 109 -7.32 5.84 0.29
N ILE A 110 -7.87 4.73 -0.21
CA ILE A 110 -7.48 4.11 -1.47
C ILE A 110 -8.74 3.79 -2.28
N SER A 111 -8.88 4.40 -3.45
CA SER A 111 -9.91 4.04 -4.41
C SER A 111 -9.65 2.65 -4.99
N ILE A 112 -10.72 1.96 -5.39
CA ILE A 112 -10.61 0.75 -6.21
C ILE A 112 -9.84 1.07 -7.50
N THR A 113 -8.85 0.25 -7.83
CA THR A 113 -8.11 0.34 -9.09
C THR A 113 -8.33 -0.91 -9.92
N ASP A 114 -8.48 -0.75 -11.23
CA ASP A 114 -8.67 -1.89 -12.12
C ASP A 114 -7.40 -2.74 -12.26
N GLN A 115 -6.23 -2.10 -12.31
CA GLN A 115 -4.95 -2.76 -12.56
C GLN A 115 -3.79 -2.03 -11.88
N ILE A 116 -2.85 -2.81 -11.33
CA ILE A 116 -1.54 -2.32 -10.89
C ILE A 116 -0.51 -2.75 -11.93
N LEU A 117 -0.04 -1.80 -12.74
CA LEU A 117 0.93 -2.05 -13.80
C LEU A 117 2.31 -1.56 -13.39
N ALA A 118 3.33 -2.40 -13.59
CA ALA A 118 4.71 -2.06 -13.27
C ALA A 118 5.64 -2.37 -14.45
N ARG A 119 6.52 -1.42 -14.77
CA ARG A 119 7.67 -1.64 -15.64
C ARG A 119 8.94 -1.32 -14.87
N ILE A 120 9.70 -2.36 -14.55
CA ILE A 120 10.98 -2.22 -13.85
C ILE A 120 12.09 -2.46 -14.87
N SER A 121 12.79 -1.40 -15.25
CA SER A 121 13.99 -1.53 -16.07
C SER A 121 15.18 -1.75 -15.15
N SER A 122 15.79 -2.93 -15.21
CA SER A 122 17.13 -3.13 -14.65
C SER A 122 18.14 -2.61 -15.67
N VAL A 123 19.07 -1.74 -15.24
CA VAL A 123 20.29 -1.55 -16.02
C VAL A 123 21.11 -2.81 -15.79
N GLY A 124 21.01 -3.76 -16.73
CA GLY A 124 21.87 -4.93 -16.76
C GLY A 124 23.32 -4.48 -16.73
N ARG A 125 24.08 -5.04 -15.79
CA ARG A 125 25.53 -5.11 -15.92
C ARG A 125 25.88 -6.17 -16.96
#